data_AF-A0A7J9F0H9-F1
#
_entry.id   AF-A0A7J9F0H9-F1
#
_cell.length_a   1.000
_cell.length_b   1.000
_cell.length_c   1.000
_cell.angle_alpha   90.00
_cell.angle_beta   90.00
_cell.angle_gamma   90.00
#
_symmetry.space_group_name_H-M   'P 1'
#
loop_
_entity.id
_entity.type
_entity.pdbx_description
1 polymer ?
#
loop_
_entity_poly.entity_id
_entity_poly.type
_entity_poly.pdbx_seq_one_letter_code
_entity_poly.pdbx_strand_id
1 'polypeptide(L)'
;MKCCLLYCCLHPEDYCIPKKRLVEYWFCEGLLNQFDRISDAQMQGDYIVNSLLSACLLERDGEYFVKMHDVIRDMTLWIIREFEVTENNFFVKAGAQLCEEPDVKAWERVKRMSVMKNNIKVLKETPKCPNLRTLFLGQNELKVISNGFFQFIPHLTVLDLSRNFGLRVLPKGISELISLECLDLSATFIEELPIELKSLTKLKMLDLSYMHNLSKIPRQLISNFVKLQIFRIIFRMWLLQNRDYPNEDNVSNGDNEKLMEELKYMT
;
A
#
# COMPACT_ATOMS: atom_id res chain seq x y z
N MET A 1 -2.12 19.33 8.50
CA MET A 1 -1.25 19.84 7.41
C MET A 1 0.21 19.41 7.56
N LYS A 2 0.93 19.72 8.65
CA LYS A 2 2.35 19.33 8.83
C LYS A 2 2.61 17.83 8.60
N CYS A 3 1.87 16.94 9.27
CA CYS A 3 2.06 15.49 9.09
C CYS A 3 1.86 15.03 7.63
N CYS A 4 0.92 15.63 6.90
CA CYS A 4 0.68 15.36 5.48
C CYS A 4 1.86 15.80 4.61
N LEU A 5 2.47 16.97 4.89
CA LEU A 5 3.70 17.41 4.23
C LEU A 5 4.86 16.43 4.49
N LEU A 6 5.09 16.07 5.76
CA LEU A 6 6.15 15.12 6.12
C LEU A 6 5.92 13.76 5.44
N TYR A 7 4.66 13.33 5.31
CA TYR A 7 4.32 12.10 4.61
C TYR A 7 4.76 12.13 3.14
N CYS A 8 4.65 13.26 2.45
CA CYS A 8 5.04 13.38 1.05
C CYS A 8 6.52 13.05 0.81
N CYS A 9 7.43 13.32 1.77
CA CYS A 9 8.86 13.02 1.61
C CYS A 9 9.19 11.51 1.61
N LEU A 10 8.21 10.63 1.90
CA LEU A 10 8.34 9.18 1.70
C LEU A 10 8.52 8.84 0.21
N HIS A 11 8.12 9.71 -0.71
CA HIS A 11 8.32 9.52 -2.13
C HIS A 11 9.71 10.01 -2.57
N PRO A 12 10.28 9.48 -3.67
CA PRO A 12 11.51 9.98 -4.26
C PRO A 12 11.40 11.45 -4.70
N GLU A 13 12.55 12.06 -4.96
CA GLU A 13 12.66 13.39 -5.59
C GLU A 13 11.91 13.41 -6.93
N ASP A 14 11.19 14.51 -7.18
CA ASP A 14 10.37 14.76 -8.38
C ASP A 14 9.41 13.62 -8.76
N TYR A 15 9.07 12.77 -7.80
CA TYR A 15 8.16 11.66 -8.04
C TYR A 15 6.73 12.17 -8.25
N CYS A 16 6.08 11.70 -9.32
CA CYS A 16 4.69 11.99 -9.63
C CYS A 16 3.76 11.23 -8.66
N ILE A 17 3.26 11.90 -7.63
CA ILE A 17 2.36 11.34 -6.63
C ILE A 17 0.91 11.56 -7.08
N PRO A 18 0.10 10.51 -7.28
CA PRO A 18 -1.33 10.67 -7.53
C PRO A 18 -2.01 11.31 -6.30
N LYS A 19 -2.68 12.45 -6.49
CA LYS A 19 -3.36 13.19 -5.40
C LYS A 19 -4.34 12.29 -4.63
N LYS A 20 -5.13 11.53 -5.37
CA LYS A 20 -6.13 10.61 -4.81
C LYS A 20 -5.47 9.55 -3.91
N ARG A 21 -4.41 8.89 -4.39
CA ARG A 21 -3.67 7.87 -3.61
C ARG A 21 -3.05 8.47 -2.35
N LEU A 22 -2.50 9.68 -2.44
CA LEU A 22 -1.92 10.38 -1.31
C LEU A 22 -2.96 10.63 -0.19
N VAL A 23 -4.15 11.10 -0.56
CA VAL A 23 -5.27 11.31 0.38
C VAL A 23 -5.75 9.99 0.99
N GLU A 24 -5.83 8.91 0.19
CA GLU A 24 -6.22 7.59 0.68
C GLU A 24 -5.25 7.03 1.72
N TYR A 25 -3.95 7.20 1.49
CA TYR A 25 -2.92 6.82 2.47
C TYR A 25 -3.00 7.67 3.73
N TRP A 26 -3.23 8.99 3.62
CA TRP A 26 -3.46 9.84 4.78
C TRP A 26 -4.69 9.44 5.59
N PHE A 27 -5.78 9.07 4.92
CA PHE A 27 -6.99 8.57 5.56
C PHE A 27 -6.73 7.26 6.30
N CYS A 28 -6.10 6.27 5.65
CA CYS A 28 -5.83 4.96 6.25
C CYS A 28 -4.76 5.00 7.36
N GLU A 29 -3.82 5.95 7.32
CA GLU A 29 -2.88 6.15 8.44
C GLU A 29 -3.48 7.00 9.57
N GLY A 30 -4.72 7.50 9.43
CA GLY A 30 -5.38 8.31 10.45
C GLY A 30 -4.88 9.77 10.51
N LEU A 31 -4.28 10.30 9.45
CA LEU A 31 -3.92 11.72 9.35
C LEU A 31 -5.13 12.63 9.07
N LEU A 32 -6.24 12.03 8.64
CA LEU A 32 -7.54 12.65 8.41
C LEU A 32 -8.60 12.06 9.38
N ASN A 33 -8.19 11.72 10.61
CA ASN A 33 -8.95 10.93 11.60
C ASN A 33 -10.27 11.53 12.10
N GLN A 34 -10.60 12.76 11.71
CA GLN A 34 -11.89 13.38 12.01
C GLN A 34 -13.05 12.81 11.17
N PHE A 35 -12.77 11.87 10.27
CA PHE A 35 -13.74 11.25 9.38
C PHE A 35 -13.68 9.72 9.43
N ASP A 36 -14.85 9.09 9.47
CA ASP A 36 -14.97 7.64 9.35
C ASP A 36 -15.04 7.16 7.90
N ARG A 37 -15.43 8.04 6.96
CA ARG A 37 -15.60 7.71 5.54
C ARG A 37 -14.60 8.46 4.66
N ILE A 38 -14.06 7.77 3.65
CA ILE A 38 -13.15 8.35 2.65
C ILE A 38 -13.82 9.48 1.87
N SER A 39 -15.13 9.38 1.57
CA SER A 39 -15.89 10.43 0.88
C SER A 39 -15.79 11.77 1.60
N ASP A 40 -15.77 11.74 2.93
CA ASP A 40 -15.79 12.92 3.77
C ASP A 40 -14.36 13.44 3.98
N ALA A 41 -13.41 12.52 4.12
CA ALA A 41 -11.98 12.83 4.21
C ALA A 41 -11.42 13.44 2.91
N GLN A 42 -12.02 13.15 1.75
CA GLN A 42 -11.54 13.62 0.45
C GLN A 42 -11.46 15.15 0.38
N MET A 43 -12.50 15.86 0.86
CA MET A 43 -12.53 17.33 0.82
C MET A 43 -11.40 17.94 1.66
N GLN A 44 -11.13 17.40 2.85
CA GLN A 44 -10.01 17.86 3.68
C GLN A 44 -8.67 17.52 3.04
N GLY A 45 -8.54 16.32 2.46
CA GLY A 45 -7.35 15.91 1.73
C GLY A 45 -7.03 16.87 0.59
N ASP A 46 -8.01 17.18 -0.25
CA ASP A 46 -7.87 18.10 -1.37
C ASP A 46 -7.56 19.53 -0.91
N TYR A 47 -8.19 19.98 0.18
CA TYR A 47 -7.86 21.26 0.81
C TYR A 47 -6.40 21.32 1.27
N ILE A 48 -5.90 20.26 1.92
CA ILE A 48 -4.50 20.18 2.36
C ILE A 48 -3.57 20.18 1.16
N VAL A 49 -3.84 19.37 0.13
CA VAL A 49 -3.04 19.35 -1.11
C VAL A 49 -2.97 20.74 -1.74
N ASN A 50 -4.12 21.41 -1.89
CA ASN A 50 -4.17 22.76 -2.45
C ASN A 50 -3.44 23.78 -1.58
N SER A 51 -3.50 23.67 -0.25
CA SER A 51 -2.76 24.54 0.67
C SER A 51 -1.25 24.36 0.52
N LEU A 52 -0.78 23.11 0.36
CA LEU A 52 0.64 22.81 0.12
C LEU A 52 1.11 23.32 -1.25
N LEU A 53 0.26 23.23 -2.28
CA LEU A 53 0.52 23.83 -3.60
C LEU A 53 0.64 25.35 -3.52
N SER A 54 -0.31 26.02 -2.85
CA SER A 54 -0.29 27.48 -2.67
C SER A 54 0.91 27.97 -1.86
N ALA A 55 1.43 27.13 -0.96
CA ALA A 55 2.64 27.41 -0.19
C ALA A 55 3.94 27.03 -0.92
N CYS A 56 3.88 26.59 -2.18
CA CYS A 56 5.01 26.11 -2.97
C CYS A 56 5.79 24.95 -2.31
N LEU A 57 5.13 24.18 -1.44
CA LEU A 57 5.71 22.99 -0.81
C LEU A 57 5.47 21.71 -1.63
N LEU A 58 4.52 21.78 -2.56
CA LEU A 58 4.29 20.81 -3.62
C LEU A 58 4.14 21.57 -4.93
N GLU A 59 4.39 20.87 -6.04
CA GLU A 59 4.20 21.38 -7.40
C GLU A 59 3.14 20.57 -8.12
N ARG A 60 2.45 21.20 -9.07
CA ARG A 60 1.50 20.51 -9.95
C ARG A 60 2.27 19.75 -11.01
N ASP A 61 1.88 18.50 -11.20
CA ASP A 61 2.30 17.70 -12.34
C ASP A 61 1.05 17.20 -13.07
N GLY A 62 0.51 18.05 -13.94
CA GLY A 62 -0.82 17.88 -14.51
C GLY A 62 -1.97 18.05 -13.49
N GLU A 63 -3.15 17.57 -13.87
CA GLU A 63 -4.38 17.77 -13.09
C GLU A 63 -4.43 16.85 -11.87
N TYR A 64 -4.01 15.59 -12.01
CA TYR A 64 -4.21 14.54 -11.02
C TYR A 64 -3.00 14.22 -10.14
N PHE A 65 -1.83 14.79 -10.45
CA PHE A 65 -0.59 14.51 -9.72
C PHE A 65 0.00 15.76 -9.08
N VAL A 66 0.78 15.52 -8.04
CA VAL A 66 1.66 16.50 -7.40
C VAL A 66 3.05 15.89 -7.26
N LYS A 67 4.06 16.74 -7.17
CA LYS A 67 5.43 16.34 -6.84
C LYS A 67 6.00 17.22 -5.75
N MET A 68 6.99 16.70 -5.04
CA MET A 68 7.79 17.47 -4.08
C MET A 68 9.17 17.69 -4.71
N HIS A 69 9.52 18.96 -4.92
CA HIS A 69 10.84 19.34 -5.42
C HIS A 69 11.93 18.87 -4.45
N ASP A 70 13.11 18.52 -4.97
CA ASP A 70 14.24 17.99 -4.18
C ASP A 70 14.63 18.87 -2.98
N VAL A 71 14.76 20.19 -3.14
CA VAL A 71 15.08 21.15 -2.06
C VAL A 71 14.04 21.11 -0.94
N ILE A 72 12.74 21.06 -1.27
CA ILE A 72 11.68 20.97 -0.26
C ILE A 72 11.70 19.62 0.44
N ARG A 73 11.99 18.55 -0.31
CA ARG A 73 12.13 17.21 0.23
C ARG A 73 13.30 17.12 1.20
N ASP A 74 14.45 17.67 0.85
CA ASP A 74 15.64 17.70 1.70
C ASP A 74 15.41 18.50 2.97
N MET A 75 14.77 19.67 2.85
CA MET A 75 14.32 20.45 4.00
C MET A 75 13.38 19.63 4.91
N THR A 76 12.45 18.90 4.32
CA THR A 76 11.49 18.07 5.06
C THR A 76 12.19 16.92 5.80
N LEU A 77 13.12 16.24 5.14
CA LEU A 77 13.94 15.18 5.73
C LEU A 77 14.86 15.72 6.84
N TRP A 78 15.40 16.92 6.66
CA TRP A 78 16.20 17.61 7.67
C TRP A 78 15.36 17.95 8.91
N ILE A 79 14.15 18.49 8.74
CA ILE A 79 13.22 18.77 9.85
C ILE A 79 12.92 17.49 10.65
N ILE A 80 12.69 16.36 9.98
CA ILE A 80 12.44 15.08 10.64
C ILE A 80 13.65 14.63 11.48
N ARG A 81 14.86 14.79 10.95
CA ARG A 81 16.10 14.37 11.63
C ARG A 81 16.43 15.23 12.84
N GLU A 82 16.30 16.55 12.71
CA GLU A 82 16.76 17.51 13.73
C GLU A 82 15.71 17.82 14.80
N PHE A 83 14.42 17.86 14.45
CA PHE A 83 13.39 18.40 15.35
C PHE A 83 12.35 17.39 15.83
N GLU A 84 12.31 16.16 15.29
CA GLU A 84 11.28 15.16 15.64
C GLU A 84 11.82 13.96 16.45
N VAL A 85 12.69 14.24 17.43
CA VAL A 85 13.48 13.25 18.20
C VAL A 85 12.66 12.16 18.93
N THR A 86 11.32 12.23 19.03
CA THR A 86 10.55 11.26 19.83
C THR A 86 9.26 10.68 19.25
N GLU A 87 8.60 11.24 18.22
CA GLU A 87 7.26 10.76 17.81
C GLU A 87 7.10 10.33 16.36
N ASN A 88 8.05 10.66 15.48
CA ASN A 88 7.91 10.52 14.03
C ASN A 88 9.26 10.15 13.38
N ASN A 89 9.81 8.99 13.71
CA ASN A 89 11.04 8.53 13.07
C ASN A 89 10.73 8.04 11.65
N PHE A 90 11.34 8.67 10.65
CA PHE A 90 11.26 8.22 9.26
C PHE A 90 12.54 7.51 8.85
N PHE A 91 12.39 6.46 8.05
CA PHE A 91 13.49 5.85 7.30
C PHE A 91 13.17 5.96 5.81
N VAL A 92 13.86 6.87 5.11
CA VAL A 92 13.61 7.14 3.69
C VAL A 92 14.86 6.79 2.88
N LYS A 93 14.74 5.73 2.08
CA LYS A 93 15.69 5.31 1.04
C LYS A 93 14.95 5.09 -0.29
N ALA A 94 13.95 5.92 -0.56
CA ALA A 94 13.19 5.86 -1.81
C ALA A 94 14.04 6.37 -2.98
N GLY A 95 14.10 5.64 -4.10
CA GLY A 95 14.90 6.05 -5.25
C GLY A 95 16.42 5.91 -5.08
N ALA A 96 16.89 5.25 -4.02
CA ALA A 96 18.31 5.18 -3.65
C ALA A 96 19.12 4.13 -4.43
N GLN A 97 18.51 3.50 -5.44
CA GLN A 97 19.13 2.45 -6.28
C GLN A 97 19.60 1.22 -5.50
N LEU A 98 18.90 0.88 -4.41
CA LEU A 98 19.23 -0.29 -3.59
C LEU A 98 18.98 -1.59 -4.36
N CYS A 99 19.95 -2.50 -4.36
CA CYS A 99 19.80 -3.85 -4.92
C CYS A 99 19.53 -4.91 -3.84
N GLU A 100 19.81 -4.58 -2.58
CA GLU A 100 19.69 -5.46 -1.42
C GLU A 100 18.80 -4.81 -0.36
N GLU A 101 18.21 -5.64 0.51
CA GLU A 101 17.43 -5.13 1.63
C GLU A 101 18.33 -4.30 2.59
N PRO A 102 17.88 -3.14 3.08
CA PRO A 102 18.65 -2.36 4.04
C PRO A 102 18.82 -3.06 5.39
N ASP A 103 19.82 -2.66 6.17
CA ASP A 103 20.06 -3.19 7.53
C ASP A 103 18.82 -2.98 8.43
N VAL A 104 18.21 -4.10 8.82
CA VAL A 104 17.00 -4.15 9.64
C VAL A 104 17.19 -3.61 11.06
N LYS A 105 18.42 -3.54 11.57
CA LYS A 105 18.70 -2.97 12.91
C LYS A 105 18.33 -1.50 13.00
N ALA A 106 18.37 -0.78 11.88
CA ALA A 106 17.99 0.63 11.83
C ALA A 106 16.47 0.85 11.95
N TRP A 107 15.64 -0.20 11.96
CA TRP A 107 14.19 -0.08 11.79
C TRP A 107 13.38 -0.09 13.10
N GLU A 108 14.00 -0.43 14.24
CA GLU A 108 13.28 -0.68 15.50
C GLU A 108 12.45 0.51 16.00
N ARG A 109 12.95 1.73 15.80
CA ARG A 109 12.29 2.97 16.23
C ARG A 109 11.49 3.64 15.12
N VAL A 110 11.47 3.09 13.91
CA VAL A 110 10.89 3.72 12.72
C VAL A 110 9.37 3.63 12.75
N LYS A 111 8.72 4.76 12.45
CA LYS A 111 7.26 4.88 12.34
C LYS A 111 6.79 4.90 10.89
N ARG A 112 7.54 5.54 9.99
CA ARG A 112 7.25 5.52 8.54
C ARG A 112 8.50 5.18 7.76
N MET A 113 8.39 4.21 6.88
CA MET A 113 9.50 3.69 6.10
C MET A 113 9.15 3.71 4.63
N SER A 114 10.09 4.18 3.81
CA SER A 114 9.99 4.07 2.37
C SER A 114 11.31 3.62 1.78
N VAL A 115 11.25 2.47 1.11
CA VAL A 115 12.32 1.91 0.28
C VAL A 115 11.77 1.64 -1.14
N MET A 116 10.74 2.39 -1.53
CA MET A 116 10.13 2.31 -2.86
C MET A 116 11.08 2.78 -3.97
N LYS A 117 10.78 2.41 -5.23
CA LYS A 117 11.56 2.81 -6.41
C LYS A 117 13.04 2.41 -6.27
N ASN A 118 13.28 1.15 -5.94
CA ASN A 118 14.62 0.54 -5.86
C ASN A 118 14.65 -0.77 -6.68
N ASN A 119 15.73 -1.53 -6.61
CA ASN A 119 15.94 -2.77 -7.36
C ASN A 119 15.97 -4.01 -6.44
N ILE A 120 15.29 -3.95 -5.28
CA ILE A 120 15.31 -5.01 -4.28
C ILE A 120 14.52 -6.21 -4.79
N LYS A 121 15.12 -7.40 -4.75
CA LYS A 121 14.49 -8.65 -5.25
C LYS A 121 13.97 -9.55 -4.15
N VAL A 122 14.60 -9.51 -2.98
CA VAL A 122 14.32 -10.43 -1.86
C VAL A 122 14.34 -9.64 -0.56
N LEU A 123 13.32 -9.86 0.26
CA LEU A 123 13.30 -9.48 1.68
C LEU A 123 13.38 -10.76 2.50
N LYS A 124 14.56 -11.11 3.00
CA LYS A 124 14.80 -12.38 3.71
C LYS A 124 14.77 -12.22 5.23
N GLU A 125 15.08 -11.02 5.73
CA GLU A 125 15.16 -10.77 7.17
C GLU A 125 13.78 -10.76 7.84
N THR A 126 13.80 -10.76 9.18
CA THR A 126 12.59 -10.66 10.04
C THR A 126 12.73 -9.44 10.94
N PRO A 127 12.43 -8.23 10.41
CA PRO A 127 12.67 -6.98 11.11
C PRO A 127 11.74 -6.85 12.33
N LYS A 128 12.28 -6.30 13.42
CA LYS A 128 11.52 -5.97 14.64
C LYS A 128 11.18 -4.49 14.62
N CYS A 129 9.97 -4.15 14.17
CA CYS A 129 9.55 -2.76 13.99
C CYS A 129 8.22 -2.52 14.71
N PRO A 130 8.20 -2.53 16.06
CA PRO A 130 6.96 -2.45 16.82
C PRO A 130 6.19 -1.14 16.58
N ASN A 131 6.87 -0.07 16.16
CA ASN A 131 6.27 1.25 15.98
C ASN A 131 5.87 1.58 14.53
N LEU A 132 6.16 0.69 13.58
CA LEU A 132 5.98 0.98 12.16
C LEU A 132 4.49 1.06 11.81
N ARG A 133 4.10 2.17 11.17
CA ARG A 133 2.74 2.48 10.70
C ARG A 133 2.66 2.43 9.17
N THR A 134 3.68 2.92 8.48
CA THR A 134 3.72 2.94 7.01
C THR A 134 4.97 2.28 6.48
N LEU A 135 4.77 1.41 5.49
CA LEU A 135 5.85 0.75 4.77
C LEU A 135 5.59 0.81 3.26
N PHE A 136 6.42 1.57 2.56
CA PHE A 136 6.41 1.64 1.09
C PHE A 136 7.52 0.79 0.50
N LEU A 137 7.11 -0.28 -0.18
CA LEU A 137 7.94 -1.23 -0.92
C LEU A 137 7.62 -1.20 -2.43
N GLY A 138 6.72 -0.30 -2.87
CA GLY A 138 6.29 -0.23 -4.25
C GLY A 138 7.41 0.08 -5.23
N GLN A 139 7.22 -0.29 -6.51
CA GLN A 139 8.22 -0.10 -7.57
C GLN A 139 9.60 -0.67 -7.22
N ASN A 140 9.62 -1.93 -6.76
CA ASN A 140 10.84 -2.71 -6.64
C ASN A 140 10.82 -3.88 -7.64
N GLU A 141 11.82 -4.76 -7.55
CA GLU A 141 11.86 -6.02 -8.30
C GLU A 141 11.52 -7.22 -7.39
N LEU A 142 10.70 -7.02 -6.35
CA LEU A 142 10.46 -8.04 -5.33
C LEU A 142 9.89 -9.31 -5.97
N LYS A 143 10.53 -10.44 -5.69
CA LYS A 143 10.10 -11.78 -6.07
C LYS A 143 9.71 -12.62 -4.86
N VAL A 144 10.42 -12.40 -3.75
CA VAL A 144 10.27 -13.18 -2.52
C VAL A 144 10.27 -12.24 -1.32
N ILE A 145 9.27 -12.41 -0.46
CA ILE A 145 9.23 -11.83 0.88
C ILE A 145 9.19 -13.02 1.84
N SER A 146 10.06 -13.03 2.86
CA SER A 146 10.12 -14.12 3.82
C SER A 146 8.80 -14.23 4.60
N ASN A 147 8.42 -15.45 4.98
CA ASN A 147 7.20 -15.68 5.75
C ASN A 147 7.23 -14.96 7.12
N GLY A 148 8.42 -14.71 7.67
CA GLY A 148 8.63 -14.02 8.95
C GLY A 148 8.68 -12.50 8.84
N PHE A 149 8.75 -11.91 7.63
CA PHE A 149 9.02 -10.48 7.46
C PHE A 149 8.06 -9.57 8.24
N PHE A 150 6.78 -9.93 8.29
CA PHE A 150 5.73 -9.15 8.96
C PHE A 150 5.48 -9.54 10.42
N GLN A 151 6.18 -10.55 10.95
CA GLN A 151 5.88 -11.16 12.26
C GLN A 151 5.97 -10.17 13.43
N PHE A 152 6.87 -9.20 13.39
CA PHE A 152 7.12 -8.24 14.48
C PHE A 152 6.76 -6.80 14.08
N ILE A 153 5.71 -6.64 13.28
CA ILE A 153 5.21 -5.34 12.80
C ILE A 153 3.68 -5.21 13.03
N PRO A 154 3.18 -5.43 14.26
CA PRO A 154 1.74 -5.57 14.54
C PRO A 154 0.93 -4.28 14.35
N HIS A 155 1.60 -3.15 14.19
CA HIS A 155 1.03 -1.81 14.18
C HIS A 155 0.98 -1.17 12.79
N LEU A 156 1.42 -1.89 11.76
CA LEU A 156 1.40 -1.42 10.38
C LEU A 156 -0.03 -1.12 9.94
N THR A 157 -0.27 0.08 9.44
CA THR A 157 -1.57 0.58 8.95
C THR A 157 -1.58 0.72 7.43
N VAL A 158 -0.45 1.07 6.81
CA VAL A 158 -0.32 1.22 5.35
C VAL A 158 0.83 0.36 4.84
N LEU A 159 0.52 -0.55 3.91
CA LEU A 159 1.48 -1.36 3.19
C LEU A 159 1.29 -1.18 1.68
N ASP A 160 2.32 -0.65 1.02
CA ASP A 160 2.38 -0.54 -0.44
C ASP A 160 3.38 -1.53 -1.00
N LEU A 161 2.88 -2.56 -1.71
CA LEU A 161 3.65 -3.54 -2.47
C LEU A 161 3.48 -3.36 -3.99
N SER A 162 2.87 -2.26 -4.42
CA SER A 162 2.47 -2.05 -5.81
C SER A 162 3.65 -2.07 -6.79
N ARG A 163 3.38 -2.40 -8.05
CA ARG A 163 4.38 -2.39 -9.13
C ARG A 163 5.62 -3.25 -8.82
N ASN A 164 5.44 -4.33 -8.06
CA ASN A 164 6.40 -5.43 -7.91
C ASN A 164 5.99 -6.57 -8.85
N PHE A 165 6.25 -6.41 -10.15
CA PHE A 165 5.84 -7.37 -11.17
C PHE A 165 6.46 -8.77 -10.97
N GLY A 166 7.55 -8.89 -10.20
CA GLY A 166 8.13 -10.20 -9.87
C GLY A 166 7.41 -10.97 -8.77
N LEU A 167 6.54 -10.32 -7.99
CA LEU A 167 5.96 -10.89 -6.78
C LEU A 167 4.75 -11.74 -7.14
N ARG A 168 4.86 -13.06 -6.93
CA ARG A 168 3.83 -14.05 -7.32
C ARG A 168 3.01 -14.61 -6.17
N VAL A 169 3.52 -14.51 -4.95
CA VAL A 169 2.90 -15.08 -3.76
C VAL A 169 3.10 -14.11 -2.60
N LEU A 170 2.05 -13.93 -1.78
CA LEU A 170 2.16 -13.21 -0.52
C LEU A 170 2.75 -14.11 0.58
N PRO A 171 3.65 -13.60 1.44
CA PRO A 171 4.16 -14.37 2.57
C PRO A 171 3.03 -14.70 3.55
N LYS A 172 3.10 -15.87 4.20
CA LYS A 172 2.10 -16.28 5.20
C LYS A 172 1.93 -15.27 6.33
N GLY A 173 3.01 -14.60 6.73
CA GLY A 173 3.00 -13.57 7.78
C GLY A 173 2.16 -12.33 7.46
N ILE A 174 1.61 -12.17 6.25
CA ILE A 174 0.73 -11.05 5.91
C ILE A 174 -0.50 -10.99 6.83
N SER A 175 -0.98 -12.14 7.34
CA SER A 175 -2.13 -12.22 8.26
C SER A 175 -1.84 -11.68 9.66
N GLU A 176 -0.57 -11.48 10.02
CA GLU A 176 -0.17 -10.92 11.32
C GLU A 176 -0.38 -9.40 11.39
N LEU A 177 -0.63 -8.75 10.25
CA LEU A 177 -0.83 -7.31 10.16
C LEU A 177 -2.25 -6.88 10.59
N ILE A 178 -2.67 -7.27 11.80
CA ILE A 178 -4.03 -7.04 12.33
C ILE A 178 -4.45 -5.57 12.44
N SER A 179 -3.50 -4.63 12.33
CA SER A 179 -3.75 -3.19 12.32
C SER A 179 -3.86 -2.60 10.91
N LEU A 180 -3.69 -3.40 9.86
CA LEU A 180 -3.60 -2.91 8.49
C LEU A 180 -4.95 -2.33 8.03
N GLU A 181 -4.90 -1.09 7.54
CA GLU A 181 -6.04 -0.37 6.99
C GLU A 181 -5.92 -0.17 5.48
N CYS A 182 -4.70 -0.16 4.94
CA CYS A 182 -4.43 -0.03 3.52
C CYS A 182 -3.45 -1.10 3.04
N LEU A 183 -3.89 -1.88 2.06
CA LEU A 183 -3.07 -2.86 1.35
C LEU A 183 -3.14 -2.59 -0.15
N ASP A 184 -2.00 -2.23 -0.74
CA ASP A 184 -1.87 -1.98 -2.17
C ASP A 184 -1.01 -3.08 -2.81
N LEU A 185 -1.65 -3.93 -3.61
CA LEU A 185 -1.03 -5.03 -4.36
C LEU A 185 -1.07 -4.77 -5.87
N SER A 186 -1.46 -3.55 -6.28
CA SER A 186 -1.69 -3.24 -7.68
C SER A 186 -0.44 -3.45 -8.52
N ALA A 187 -0.60 -3.91 -9.76
CA ALA A 187 0.50 -4.20 -10.67
C ALA A 187 1.56 -5.17 -10.09
N THR A 188 1.11 -6.19 -9.37
CA THR A 188 1.91 -7.38 -9.00
C THR A 188 1.48 -8.57 -9.85
N PHE A 189 2.28 -9.64 -9.87
CA PHE A 189 1.92 -10.91 -10.53
C PHE A 189 1.44 -11.95 -9.53
N ILE A 190 0.85 -11.53 -8.40
CA ILE A 190 0.31 -12.45 -7.41
C ILE A 190 -0.83 -13.26 -8.05
N GLU A 191 -0.71 -14.59 -7.97
CA GLU A 191 -1.60 -15.52 -8.66
C GLU A 191 -2.85 -15.85 -7.83
N GLU A 192 -2.68 -15.98 -6.51
CA GLU A 192 -3.78 -16.26 -5.57
C GLU A 192 -3.66 -15.38 -4.31
N LEU A 193 -4.80 -14.88 -3.81
CA LEU A 193 -4.86 -14.28 -2.48
C LEU A 193 -5.01 -15.37 -1.40
N PRO A 194 -4.25 -15.35 -0.29
CA PRO A 194 -4.42 -16.31 0.80
C PRO A 194 -5.70 -16.03 1.61
N ILE A 195 -6.40 -17.09 2.03
CA ILE A 195 -7.62 -16.98 2.86
C ILE A 195 -7.33 -16.35 4.22
N GLU A 196 -6.09 -16.46 4.68
CA GLU A 196 -5.56 -15.88 5.92
C GLU A 196 -5.66 -14.35 5.94
N LEU A 197 -5.75 -13.68 4.77
CA LEU A 197 -6.01 -12.23 4.70
C LEU A 197 -7.31 -11.83 5.42
N LYS A 198 -8.24 -12.77 5.67
CA LYS A 198 -9.46 -12.50 6.46
C LYS A 198 -9.18 -11.95 7.87
N SER A 199 -7.97 -12.14 8.41
CA SER A 199 -7.57 -11.58 9.70
C SER A 199 -7.47 -10.04 9.68
N LEU A 200 -7.33 -9.43 8.50
CA LEU A 200 -7.19 -7.99 8.28
C LEU A 200 -8.53 -7.26 8.41
N THR A 201 -9.19 -7.42 9.55
CA THR A 201 -10.55 -6.90 9.83
C THR A 201 -10.65 -5.37 9.87
N LYS A 202 -9.51 -4.66 9.91
CA LYS A 202 -9.45 -3.19 9.88
C LYS A 202 -9.27 -2.62 8.48
N LEU A 203 -9.14 -3.46 7.45
CA LEU A 203 -8.84 -3.04 6.10
C LEU A 203 -9.92 -2.10 5.56
N LYS A 204 -9.51 -0.88 5.20
CA LYS A 204 -10.34 0.18 4.59
C LYS A 204 -10.09 0.28 3.08
N MET A 205 -8.87 -0.04 2.64
CA MET A 205 -8.47 -0.01 1.25
C MET A 205 -7.74 -1.30 0.84
N LEU A 206 -8.22 -1.90 -0.25
CA LEU A 206 -7.58 -3.01 -0.95
C LEU A 206 -7.53 -2.69 -2.45
N ASP A 207 -6.31 -2.59 -2.99
CA ASP A 207 -6.10 -2.35 -4.42
C ASP A 207 -5.44 -3.56 -5.10
N LEU A 208 -6.21 -4.18 -6.00
CA LEU A 208 -5.82 -5.33 -6.83
C LEU A 208 -5.76 -4.94 -8.32
N SER A 209 -5.72 -3.65 -8.64
CA SER A 209 -5.71 -3.17 -10.02
C SER A 209 -4.49 -3.67 -10.77
N TYR A 210 -4.63 -3.98 -12.06
CA TYR A 210 -3.53 -4.44 -12.92
C TYR A 210 -2.82 -5.72 -12.44
N MET A 211 -3.46 -6.52 -11.57
CA MET A 211 -2.98 -7.86 -11.22
C MET A 211 -3.40 -8.86 -12.30
N HIS A 212 -2.66 -8.84 -13.41
CA HIS A 212 -3.01 -9.60 -14.60
C HIS A 212 -2.91 -11.11 -14.44
N ASN A 213 -2.27 -11.63 -13.39
CA ASN A 213 -2.13 -13.07 -13.14
C ASN A 213 -3.05 -13.57 -12.02
N LEU A 214 -3.84 -12.69 -11.40
CA LEU A 214 -4.70 -13.05 -10.28
C LEU A 214 -5.87 -13.91 -10.78
N SER A 215 -5.73 -15.22 -10.61
CA SER A 215 -6.75 -16.18 -11.01
C SER A 215 -7.73 -16.48 -9.89
N LYS A 216 -7.31 -16.37 -8.62
CA LYS A 216 -8.10 -16.82 -7.48
C LYS A 216 -8.14 -15.82 -6.32
N ILE A 217 -9.37 -15.49 -5.94
CA ILE A 217 -9.71 -14.81 -4.69
C ILE A 217 -10.55 -15.80 -3.87
N PRO A 218 -10.13 -16.16 -2.64
CA PRO A 218 -10.91 -17.07 -1.80
C PRO A 218 -12.32 -16.55 -1.55
N ARG A 219 -13.29 -17.47 -1.57
CA ARG A 219 -14.69 -17.16 -1.29
C ARG A 219 -14.85 -16.47 0.05
N GLN A 220 -15.74 -15.49 0.10
CA GLN A 220 -16.05 -14.71 1.31
C GLN A 220 -14.88 -13.87 1.84
N LEU A 221 -13.72 -13.87 1.18
CA LEU A 221 -12.58 -13.11 1.65
C LEU A 221 -12.88 -11.62 1.68
N ILE A 222 -13.47 -11.09 0.61
CA ILE A 222 -13.74 -9.66 0.50
C ILE A 222 -14.88 -9.28 1.45
N SER A 223 -15.90 -10.14 1.59
CA SER A 223 -17.02 -9.94 2.50
C SER A 223 -16.61 -9.87 3.99
N ASN A 224 -15.46 -10.44 4.35
CA ASN A 224 -14.90 -10.31 5.71
C ASN A 224 -14.31 -8.91 5.99
N PHE A 225 -14.01 -8.11 4.96
CA PHE A 225 -13.51 -6.75 5.14
C PHE A 225 -14.65 -5.76 5.37
N VAL A 226 -15.30 -5.87 6.54
CA VAL A 226 -16.48 -5.05 6.90
C VAL A 226 -16.21 -3.54 6.97
N LYS A 227 -14.95 -3.12 7.05
CA LYS A 227 -14.52 -1.72 7.05
C LYS A 227 -14.05 -1.23 5.68
N LEU A 228 -14.09 -2.07 4.65
CA LEU A 228 -13.61 -1.75 3.32
C LEU A 228 -14.45 -0.64 2.71
N GLN A 229 -13.79 0.41 2.24
CA GLN A 229 -14.40 1.57 1.60
C GLN A 229 -13.85 1.79 0.19
N ILE A 230 -12.65 1.27 -0.07
CA ILE A 230 -11.97 1.39 -1.35
C ILE A 230 -11.55 -0.02 -1.77
N PHE A 231 -12.26 -0.57 -2.73
CA PHE A 231 -11.91 -1.81 -3.38
C PHE A 231 -11.67 -1.57 -4.87
N ARG A 232 -10.53 -2.01 -5.39
CA ARG A 232 -10.20 -1.87 -6.82
C ARG A 232 -9.75 -3.19 -7.40
N ILE A 233 -10.39 -3.59 -8.50
CA ILE A 233 -10.02 -4.74 -9.30
C ILE A 233 -10.41 -4.47 -10.76
N ILE A 234 -9.58 -4.89 -11.73
CA ILE A 234 -9.92 -4.74 -13.16
C ILE A 234 -10.73 -5.97 -13.61
N PHE A 235 -12.05 -5.82 -13.60
CA PHE A 235 -13.04 -6.87 -13.92
C PHE A 235 -12.86 -7.54 -15.29
N ARG A 236 -12.45 -6.78 -16.33
CA ARG A 236 -12.39 -7.31 -17.70
C ARG A 236 -11.36 -8.41 -17.91
N MET A 237 -10.26 -8.42 -17.15
CA MET A 237 -9.23 -9.45 -17.28
C MET A 237 -9.52 -10.68 -16.44
N TRP A 238 -10.15 -10.50 -15.27
CA TRP A 238 -10.57 -11.63 -14.43
C TRP A 238 -11.59 -12.54 -15.13
N LEU A 239 -12.53 -11.96 -15.90
CA LEU A 239 -13.47 -12.73 -16.71
C LEU A 239 -12.82 -13.44 -17.91
N LEU A 240 -11.72 -12.93 -18.46
CA LEU A 240 -11.03 -13.57 -19.58
C LEU A 240 -10.18 -14.76 -19.13
N GLN A 241 -9.55 -14.69 -17.96
CA GLN A 241 -8.76 -15.80 -17.42
C GLN A 241 -9.61 -16.96 -16.89
N ASN A 242 -10.86 -16.69 -16.52
CA ASN A 242 -11.80 -17.68 -16.02
C ASN A 242 -12.76 -18.23 -17.09
N ARG A 243 -12.53 -17.95 -18.38
CA ARG A 243 -13.39 -18.42 -19.49
C ARG A 243 -12.84 -19.60 -20.29
N ASP A 244 -11.56 -19.98 -20.16
CA ASP A 244 -10.98 -21.03 -21.01
C ASP A 244 -10.43 -22.21 -20.19
N TYR A 245 -11.26 -23.24 -20.00
CA TYR A 245 -11.10 -24.64 -20.45
C TYR A 245 -12.04 -25.56 -19.65
N PRO A 246 -13.10 -26.11 -20.27
CA PRO A 246 -13.90 -27.17 -19.66
C PRO A 246 -13.09 -28.47 -19.72
N ASN A 247 -12.35 -28.78 -18.65
CA ASN A 247 -12.12 -30.18 -18.33
C ASN A 247 -13.40 -30.67 -17.64
N GLU A 248 -14.02 -31.71 -18.20
CA GLU A 248 -15.35 -32.23 -17.87
C GLU A 248 -15.52 -32.73 -16.41
N ASP A 249 -14.54 -32.52 -15.53
CA ASP A 249 -14.60 -32.85 -14.11
C ASP A 249 -14.62 -31.63 -13.16
N ASN A 250 -14.61 -30.38 -13.66
CA ASN A 250 -14.57 -29.21 -12.79
C ASN A 250 -15.96 -28.60 -12.54
N VAL A 251 -16.48 -28.85 -11.34
CA VAL A 251 -17.61 -28.16 -10.67
C VAL A 251 -17.26 -26.68 -10.36
N SER A 252 -16.61 -25.96 -11.27
CA SER A 252 -16.02 -24.63 -11.02
C SER A 252 -16.84 -23.43 -11.51
N ASN A 253 -17.98 -23.63 -12.17
CA ASN A 253 -18.80 -22.50 -12.64
C ASN A 253 -19.52 -21.75 -11.49
N GLY A 254 -19.92 -22.45 -10.43
CA GLY A 254 -20.60 -21.83 -9.27
C GLY A 254 -19.68 -21.03 -8.35
N ASP A 255 -18.37 -21.17 -8.49
CA ASP A 255 -17.36 -20.44 -7.71
C ASP A 255 -17.20 -19.01 -8.21
N ASN A 256 -17.21 -18.84 -9.54
CA ASN A 256 -17.16 -17.54 -10.18
C ASN A 256 -18.47 -16.76 -10.02
N GLU A 257 -19.64 -17.41 -10.13
CA GLU A 257 -20.94 -16.73 -9.92
C GLU A 257 -21.09 -16.16 -8.50
N LYS A 258 -20.70 -16.90 -7.47
CA LYS A 258 -20.79 -16.44 -6.07
C LYS A 258 -19.80 -15.33 -5.73
N LEU A 259 -18.58 -15.36 -6.26
CA LEU A 259 -17.67 -14.23 -6.12
C LEU A 259 -18.18 -13.01 -6.90
N MET A 260 -18.79 -13.22 -8.07
CA MET A 260 -19.42 -12.14 -8.82
C MET A 260 -20.62 -11.55 -8.07
N GLU A 261 -21.41 -12.35 -7.36
CA GLU A 261 -22.41 -11.84 -6.41
C GLU A 261 -21.76 -11.04 -5.29
N GLU A 262 -20.72 -11.59 -4.65
CA GLU A 262 -19.96 -10.91 -3.59
C GLU A 262 -19.44 -9.53 -4.04
N LEU A 263 -18.91 -9.44 -5.26
CA LEU A 263 -18.38 -8.20 -5.82
C LEU A 263 -19.47 -7.22 -6.30
N LYS A 264 -20.63 -7.72 -6.77
CA LYS A 264 -21.78 -6.88 -7.18
C LYS A 264 -22.33 -6.06 -6.02
N TYR A 265 -22.27 -6.57 -4.80
CA TYR A 265 -22.71 -5.83 -3.61
C TYR A 265 -21.71 -4.77 -3.15
N MET A 266 -20.53 -4.66 -3.78
CA MET A 266 -19.43 -3.76 -3.37
C MET A 266 -19.08 -2.68 -4.40
N THR A 267 -19.75 -2.65 -5.57
CA THR A 267 -19.61 -1.63 -6.62
C THR A 267 -20.87 -0.80 -6.74
#